data_AF-A0A821TPF5-F1
#
_entry.id   AF-A0A821TPF5-F1
#
_cell.length_a   1.000
_cell.length_b   1.000
_cell.length_c   1.000
_cell.angle_alpha   90.00
_cell.angle_beta   90.00
_cell.angle_gamma   90.00
#
_symmetry.space_group_name_H-M   'P 1'
#
loop_
_entity.id
_entity.type
_entity.pdbx_description
1 polymer ?
#
loop_
_entity_poly.entity_id
_entity_poly.type
_entity_poly.pdbx_seq_one_letter_code
_entity_poly.pdbx_strand_id
1 'polypeptide(L)' 'RTALNIQPIAIHDELRTVFGDDAPSFRTVARCAQCFCEDREDIQDEE' A
#
# COMPACT_ATOMS: atom_id res chain seq x y z
N ARG A 1 15.87 -9.13 -6.45
CA ARG A 1 14.75 -8.19 -6.22
C ARG A 1 13.46 -9.00 -6.14
N THR A 2 12.93 -9.25 -4.95
CA THR A 2 11.57 -9.79 -4.77
C THR A 2 10.61 -8.62 -4.91
N ALA A 3 9.88 -8.56 -6.03
CA ALA A 3 8.75 -7.65 -6.16
C ALA A 3 7.73 -8.06 -5.08
N LEU A 4 7.42 -7.16 -4.16
CA LEU A 4 6.29 -7.39 -3.27
C LEU A 4 5.04 -7.38 -4.15
N ASN A 5 4.31 -8.48 -4.13
CA ASN A 5 3.05 -8.59 -4.86
C ASN A 5 1.97 -7.83 -4.08
N ILE A 6 2.04 -6.50 -4.09
CA ILE A 6 1.03 -5.66 -3.46
C ILE A 6 -0.22 -5.70 -4.33
N GLN A 7 -1.34 -6.08 -3.72
CA GLN A 7 -2.65 -6.15 -4.35
C GLN A 7 -3.52 -5.03 -3.76
N PRO A 8 -3.60 -3.85 -4.39
CA PRO A 8 -4.28 -2.68 -3.82
C PRO A 8 -5.75 -2.93 -3.48
N ILE A 9 -6.38 -3.86 -4.21
CA ILE A 9 -7.78 -4.22 -4.00
C ILE A 9 -8.00 -4.95 -2.68
N ALA A 10 -7.12 -5.88 -2.32
CA ALA A 10 -7.20 -6.59 -1.06
C ALA A 10 -7.01 -5.62 0.13
N ILE A 11 -6.05 -4.70 0.02
CA ILE A 11 -5.81 -3.67 1.03
C ILE A 11 -7.03 -2.75 1.19
N HIS A 12 -7.62 -2.31 0.08
CA HIS A 12 -8.81 -1.47 0.11
C HIS A 12 -9.99 -2.18 0.78
N ASP A 13 -10.21 -3.46 0.48
CA ASP A 13 -11.32 -4.25 1.06
C ASP A 13 -11.13 -4.49 2.56
N GLU A 14 -9.89 -4.73 3.01
CA GLU A 14 -9.57 -4.79 4.44
C GLU A 14 -9.83 -3.44 5.13
N LEU A 15 -9.38 -2.33 4.53
CA LEU A 15 -9.63 -0.99 5.06
C LEU A 15 -11.12 -0.66 5.11
N ARG A 16 -11.89 -1.05 4.09
CA ARG A 16 -13.35 -0.90 4.05
C ARG A 16 -14.02 -1.72 5.16
N THR A 17 -13.49 -2.89 5.48
CA THR A 17 -14.01 -3.74 6.57
C THR A 17 -13.81 -3.09 7.94
N VAL A 18 -12.70 -2.39 8.16
CA VAL A 18 -12.38 -1.74 9.46
C VAL A 18 -13.00 -0.35 9.59
N PHE A 19 -12.91 0.47 8.55
CA PHE A 19 -13.26 1.89 8.57
C PHE A 19 -14.59 2.22 7.86
N GLY A 20 -15.21 1.25 7.18
CA GLY A 20 -16.47 1.45 6.48
C GLY A 20 -16.38 2.55 5.42
N ASP A 21 -17.24 3.56 5.54
CA ASP A 21 -17.28 4.71 4.61
C ASP A 21 -16.17 5.73 4.86
N ASP A 22 -15.51 5.70 6.02
CA ASP A 22 -14.34 6.53 6.32
C ASP A 22 -13.04 5.96 5.72
N ALA A 23 -13.11 4.76 5.12
CA ALA A 23 -11.97 4.16 4.45
C ALA A 23 -11.48 5.04 3.28
N PRO A 24 -10.15 5.14 3.08
CA PRO A 24 -9.61 5.87 1.94
C PRO A 24 -10.08 5.24 0.63
N SER A 25 -10.34 6.08 -0.37
CA SER A 25 -10.76 5.59 -1.69
C SER A 25 -9.75 4.61 -2.29
N PHE A 26 -10.22 3.66 -3.09
CA PHE A 26 -9.35 2.73 -3.82
C PHE A 26 -8.24 3.45 -4.60
N ARG A 27 -8.53 4.62 -5.20
CA ARG A 27 -7.53 5.43 -5.92
C ARG A 27 -6.38 5.88 -5.00
N THR A 28 -6.70 6.25 -3.76
CA THR A 28 -5.70 6.61 -2.75
C THR A 28 -4.84 5.40 -2.41
N VAL A 29 -5.46 4.25 -2.16
CA VAL A 29 -4.77 2.99 -1.83
C VAL A 29 -3.86 2.52 -2.97
N ALA A 30 -4.34 2.56 -4.21
CA ALA A 30 -3.57 2.18 -5.39
C ALA A 30 -2.34 3.07 -5.60
N ARG A 31 -2.47 4.38 -5.37
CA ARG A 31 -1.34 5.32 -5.42
C ARG A 31 -0.31 5.01 -4.32
N CYS A 32 -0.75 4.77 -3.08
CA CYS A 32 0.17 4.39 -2.00
C CYS A 32 0.90 3.07 -2.29
N ALA A 33 0.20 2.08 -2.83
CA ALA A 33 0.80 0.80 -3.24
C ALA A 33 1.85 0.99 -4.35
N GLN A 34 1.58 1.87 -5.32
CA GLN A 34 2.55 2.21 -6.35
C GLN A 34 3.79 2.89 -5.76
N CYS A 35 3.61 3.93 -4.93
CA CYS A 35 4.72 4.61 -4.28
C CYS A 35 5.55 3.63 -3.44
N PHE A 36 4.94 2.70 -2.71
CA PHE A 36 5.68 1.70 -1.95
C PHE A 36 6.52 0.75 -2.83
N CYS A 37 6.05 0.44 -4.03
CA CYS A 37 6.80 -0.36 -5.01
C CYS A 37 7.94 0.44 -5.67
N GLU A 38 7.79 1.76 -5.77
CA GLU A 38 8.74 2.69 -6.39
C GLU A 38 9.81 3.17 -5.37
N ASP A 39 9.42 3.51 -4.13
CA ASP A 39 10.24 4.01 -3.02
C ASP A 39 10.93 2.91 -2.19
N ARG A 40 11.28 1.77 -2.79
CA ARG A 40 12.38 0.95 -2.24
C ARG A 40 13.73 1.62 -2.54
N GLU A 41 13.86 2.90 -2.22
CA GLU A 41 15.15 3.51 -1.96
C GLU A 41 15.63 2.95 -0.62
N ASP A 42 16.85 2.41 -0.63
CA ASP A 42 17.58 1.88 0.52
C ASP A 42 17.28 2.61 1.83
N ILE A 43 16.34 2.10 2.64
CA ILE A 43 16.42 2.29 4.09
C ILE A 43 17.59 1.39 4.52
N GLN A 44 18.81 1.90 4.33
CA GLN A 44 19.98 1.40 5.05
C GLN A 44 19.75 1.75 6.52
N ASP A 45 19.28 0.76 7.28
CA ASP A 45 19.50 0.72 8.72
C ASP A 45 21.03 0.64 8.90
N GLU A 46 21.68 1.79 9.04
CA GLU A 46 23.02 1.89 9.62
C GLU A 46 22.86 1.73 11.14
N GLU A 47 23.18 0.54 11.66
CA GLU A 47 23.54 0.31 13.07
C GLU A 47 25.07 0.28 13.22
#